data_AF-A0AAX3RJ42-F1
#
_entry.id   AF-A0AAX3RJ42-F1
#
_cell.length_a   1.000
_cell.length_b   1.000
_cell.length_c   1.000
_cell.angle_alpha   90.00
_cell.angle_beta   90.00
_cell.angle_gamma   90.00
#
_symmetry.space_group_name_H-M   'P 1'
#
loop_
_entity.id
_entity.type
_entity.pdbx_description
1 polymer ?
#
loop_
_entity_poly.entity_id
_entity_poly.type
_entity_poly.pdbx_seq_one_letter_code
_entity_poly.pdbx_strand_id
1 'polypeptide(L)'
;MDTYQKMLDEAIMKILKEEAEAGKELDKEKLNKRIIDLTKEAPSSISKHVYESLKADMARMYSEEEDIANEFKSRLHQRWYEGFLILQGIIKVCEEISIDLLDKHYEKEHVDEKSKLILSVLFKLHSKSIQVGKEVLVLLKSGYSDGAMARWRSLHELNVIFKTLSYKFKDIEFTHDLVSRFLDYSEIERIKEIYTYKKATNV
;
A
#
# COMPACT_ATOMS: atom_id res chain seq x y z
N MET A 1 25.73 -6.13 15.65
CA MET A 1 25.77 -6.13 17.14
C MET A 1 27.01 -5.43 17.68
N ASP A 2 28.16 -5.55 17.00
CA ASP A 2 29.46 -5.08 17.48
C ASP A 2 29.69 -3.55 17.44
N THR A 3 28.96 -2.82 16.58
CA THR A 3 29.18 -1.38 16.34
C THR A 3 28.74 -0.50 17.51
N TYR A 4 27.58 -0.79 18.11
CA TYR A 4 27.03 -0.02 19.23
C TYR A 4 27.85 -0.21 20.51
N GLN A 5 28.33 -1.43 20.74
CA GLN A 5 29.18 -1.77 21.88
C GLN A 5 30.51 -1.00 21.78
N LYS A 6 31.18 -1.07 20.62
CA LYS A 6 32.42 -0.34 20.36
C LYS A 6 32.30 1.17 20.56
N MET A 7 31.19 1.76 20.11
CA MET A 7 30.96 3.21 20.27
C MET A 7 30.76 3.64 21.73
N LEU A 8 30.05 2.82 22.52
CA LEU A 8 29.88 3.07 23.95
C LEU A 8 31.23 2.96 24.68
N ASP A 9 32.01 1.93 24.32
CA ASP A 9 33.33 1.67 24.90
C ASP A 9 34.32 2.82 24.57
N GLU A 10 34.32 3.33 23.34
CA GLU A 10 35.14 4.48 22.93
C GLU A 10 34.77 5.77 23.68
N ALA A 11 33.47 6.04 23.85
CA ALA A 11 32.99 7.21 24.56
C ALA A 11 33.36 7.17 26.06
N ILE A 12 33.24 6.00 26.70
CA ILE A 12 33.64 5.78 28.10
C ILE A 12 35.16 5.91 28.26
N MET A 13 35.94 5.32 27.34
CA MET A 13 37.40 5.41 27.35
C MET A 13 37.90 6.85 27.23
N LYS A 14 37.22 7.70 26.45
CA LYS A 14 37.58 9.12 26.30
C LYS A 14 37.46 9.88 27.62
N ILE A 15 36.39 9.64 28.39
CA ILE A 15 36.16 10.28 29.70
C ILE A 15 37.19 9.83 30.72
N LEU A 16 37.49 8.53 30.74
CA LEU A 16 38.49 7.97 31.65
C LEU A 16 39.89 8.55 31.37
N LYS A 17 40.23 8.78 30.11
CA LYS A 17 41.48 9.47 29.74
C LYS A 17 41.51 10.93 30.17
N GLU A 18 40.44 11.69 29.93
CA GLU A 18 40.37 13.11 30.31
C GLU A 18 40.44 13.33 31.84
N GLU A 19 39.86 12.42 32.63
CA GLU A 19 39.97 12.45 34.10
C GLU A 19 41.35 12.02 34.61
N ALA A 20 41.98 11.03 33.95
CA ALA A 20 43.33 10.58 34.29
C ALA A 20 44.40 11.65 33.98
N GLU A 21 44.26 12.39 32.87
CA GLU A 21 45.15 13.49 32.49
C GLU A 21 44.99 14.73 33.39
N ALA A 22 43.83 14.91 34.03
CA ALA A 22 43.57 16.03 34.93
C ALA A 22 44.18 15.86 36.34
N GLY A 23 44.80 14.72 36.65
CA GLY A 23 45.51 14.46 37.91
C GLY A 23 44.66 14.54 39.18
N LYS A 24 43.32 14.47 39.05
CA LYS A 24 42.38 14.58 40.18
C LYS A 24 42.04 13.19 40.71
N GLU A 25 42.03 13.04 42.04
CA GLU A 25 41.37 11.92 42.69
C GLU A 25 39.94 11.80 42.16
N LEU A 26 39.56 10.59 41.74
CA LEU A 26 38.30 10.33 41.05
C LEU A 26 37.12 10.60 42.00
N ASP A 27 36.62 11.84 41.97
CA ASP A 27 35.42 12.24 42.69
C ASP A 27 34.22 11.52 42.05
N LYS A 28 33.73 10.49 42.75
CA LYS A 28 32.62 9.63 42.32
C LYS A 28 31.36 10.42 41.98
N GLU A 29 31.13 11.57 42.63
CA GLU A 29 29.96 12.40 42.41
C GLU A 29 30.06 13.17 41.08
N LYS A 30 31.25 13.70 40.77
CA LYS A 30 31.54 14.30 39.45
C LYS A 30 31.48 13.28 38.32
N LEU A 31 32.04 12.09 38.54
CA LEU A 31 32.04 11.03 37.54
C LEU A 31 30.59 10.61 37.19
N ASN A 32 29.75 10.41 38.20
CA ASN A 32 28.33 10.10 37.99
C ASN A 32 27.61 11.21 37.21
N LYS A 33 27.87 12.48 37.54
CA LYS A 33 27.24 13.60 36.84
C LYS A 33 27.66 13.65 35.36
N ARG A 34 28.94 13.38 35.08
CA ARG A 34 29.50 13.35 33.73
C ARG A 34 29.00 12.17 32.91
N ILE A 35 28.82 11.00 33.53
CA ILE A 35 28.15 9.84 32.92
C ILE A 35 26.68 10.17 32.60
N ILE A 36 25.97 10.83 33.51
CA ILE A 36 24.57 11.23 33.29
C ILE A 36 24.47 12.24 32.12
N ASP A 37 25.34 13.23 32.06
CA ASP A 37 25.33 14.19 30.96
C ASP A 37 25.74 13.54 29.63
N LEU A 38 26.68 12.59 29.66
CA LEU A 38 26.98 11.76 28.50
C LEU A 38 25.78 10.93 28.05
N THR A 39 25.00 10.35 28.97
CA THR A 39 23.77 9.63 28.59
C THR A 39 22.69 10.53 28.00
N LYS A 40 22.73 11.85 28.26
CA LYS A 40 21.84 12.83 27.63
C LYS A 40 22.30 13.25 26.25
N GLU A 41 23.61 13.31 26.00
CA GLU A 41 24.20 13.71 24.71
C GLU A 41 24.56 12.53 23.77
N ALA A 42 24.74 11.34 24.34
CA ALA A 42 24.97 10.10 23.61
C ALA A 42 23.88 9.79 22.58
N PRO A 43 22.57 10.00 22.85
CA PRO A 43 21.53 9.72 21.86
C PRO A 43 21.68 10.53 20.57
N SER A 44 22.09 11.80 20.65
CA SER A 44 22.22 12.67 19.46
C SER A 44 23.51 12.37 18.68
N SER A 45 24.62 12.08 19.36
CA SER A 45 25.88 11.72 18.71
C SER A 45 25.83 10.30 18.12
N ILE A 46 25.24 9.34 18.83
CA ILE A 46 25.03 7.96 18.34
C ILE A 46 24.07 7.97 17.15
N SER A 47 22.92 8.65 17.25
CA SER A 47 21.98 8.71 16.12
C SER A 47 22.60 9.33 14.87
N LYS A 48 23.45 10.36 15.02
CA LYS A 48 24.19 10.95 13.89
C LYS A 48 25.15 9.95 13.24
N HIS A 49 25.95 9.23 14.01
CA HIS A 49 26.88 8.24 13.48
C HIS A 49 26.17 7.03 12.87
N VAL A 50 25.08 6.56 13.48
CA VAL A 50 24.23 5.50 12.93
C VAL A 50 23.65 5.94 11.59
N TYR A 51 23.14 7.17 11.52
CA TYR A 51 22.65 7.73 10.27
C TYR A 51 23.74 7.80 9.21
N GLU A 52 24.94 8.31 9.54
CA GLU A 52 26.06 8.41 8.60
C GLU A 52 26.53 7.02 8.13
N SER A 53 26.55 6.02 9.02
CA SER A 53 26.88 4.64 8.68
C SER A 53 25.82 3.99 7.79
N LEU A 54 24.53 4.09 8.14
CA LEU A 54 23.43 3.58 7.32
C LEU A 54 23.37 4.27 5.95
N LYS A 55 23.68 5.57 5.91
CA LYS A 55 23.74 6.32 4.67
C LYS A 55 24.90 5.86 3.78
N ALA A 56 26.08 5.61 4.36
CA ALA A 56 27.23 5.08 3.63
C ALA A 56 26.94 3.67 3.06
N ASP A 57 26.23 2.84 3.83
CA ASP A 57 25.90 1.46 3.47
C ASP A 57 24.61 1.33 2.64
N MET A 58 23.86 2.42 2.43
CA MET A 58 22.51 2.40 1.84
C MET A 58 22.46 1.66 0.50
N ALA A 59 23.44 1.87 -0.37
CA ALA A 59 23.49 1.22 -1.69
C ALA A 59 23.67 -0.29 -1.57
N ARG A 60 24.55 -0.74 -0.66
CA ARG A 60 24.79 -2.16 -0.38
C ARG A 60 23.53 -2.80 0.21
N MET A 61 22.95 -2.17 1.24
CA MET A 61 21.72 -2.65 1.88
C MET A 61 20.56 -2.78 0.90
N TYR A 62 20.37 -1.78 0.03
CA TYR A 62 19.35 -1.83 -1.01
C TYR A 62 19.57 -2.99 -1.98
N SER A 63 20.81 -3.20 -2.45
CA SER A 63 21.15 -4.31 -3.35
C SER A 63 20.90 -5.67 -2.70
N GLU A 64 21.29 -5.84 -1.43
CA GLU A 64 21.07 -7.07 -0.67
C GLU A 64 19.57 -7.39 -0.54
N GLU A 65 18.75 -6.38 -0.22
CA GLU A 65 17.29 -6.55 -0.15
C GLU A 65 16.69 -6.87 -1.52
N GLU A 66 17.18 -6.26 -2.60
CA GLU A 66 16.72 -6.55 -3.96
C GLU A 66 17.02 -7.99 -4.38
N ASP A 67 18.23 -8.49 -4.07
CA ASP A 67 18.63 -9.87 -4.33
C ASP A 67 17.74 -10.87 -3.57
N ILE A 68 17.52 -10.63 -2.28
CA ILE A 68 16.62 -11.45 -1.44
C ILE A 68 15.20 -11.46 -2.02
N ALA A 69 14.67 -10.29 -2.39
CA ALA A 69 13.35 -10.16 -2.95
C ALA A 69 13.21 -10.89 -4.29
N ASN A 70 14.21 -10.79 -5.17
CA ASN A 70 14.21 -11.43 -6.47
C ASN A 70 14.30 -12.95 -6.37
N GLU A 71 15.14 -13.46 -5.47
CA GLU A 71 15.26 -14.91 -5.22
C GLU A 71 13.93 -15.48 -4.68
N PHE A 72 13.29 -14.76 -3.75
CA PHE A 72 11.97 -15.12 -3.24
C PHE A 72 10.91 -15.13 -4.36
N LYS A 73 10.82 -14.06 -5.16
CA LYS A 73 9.86 -13.95 -6.28
C LYS A 73 10.06 -15.06 -7.31
N SER A 74 11.32 -15.43 -7.59
CA SER A 74 11.65 -16.52 -8.51
C SER A 74 11.09 -17.86 -8.03
N ARG A 75 11.36 -18.23 -6.77
CA ARG A 75 10.81 -19.46 -6.16
C ARG A 75 9.28 -19.44 -6.10
N LEU A 76 8.70 -18.29 -5.78
CA LEU A 76 7.25 -18.10 -5.72
C LEU A 76 6.62 -18.31 -7.11
N HIS A 77 7.18 -17.69 -8.13
CA HIS A 77 6.73 -17.81 -9.51
C HIS A 77 6.84 -19.24 -10.01
N GLN A 78 7.97 -19.92 -9.76
CA GLN A 78 8.14 -21.31 -10.15
C GLN A 78 7.10 -22.23 -9.49
N ARG A 79 6.79 -22.00 -8.21
CA ARG A 79 5.82 -22.81 -7.47
C ARG A 79 4.38 -22.60 -7.94
N TRP A 80 4.00 -21.37 -8.28
CA TRP A 80 2.61 -20.99 -8.57
C TRP A 80 2.37 -20.57 -10.02
N TYR A 81 3.28 -20.95 -10.92
CA TYR A 81 3.26 -20.53 -12.32
C TYR A 81 1.90 -20.75 -12.99
N GLU A 82 1.33 -21.96 -12.85
CA GLU A 82 0.04 -22.29 -13.45
C GLU A 82 -1.10 -21.40 -12.93
N GLY A 83 -1.15 -21.14 -11.63
CA GLY A 83 -2.15 -20.27 -11.03
C GLY A 83 -2.03 -18.82 -11.52
N PHE A 84 -0.81 -18.32 -11.65
CA PHE A 84 -0.56 -16.98 -12.21
C PHE A 84 -0.90 -16.90 -13.69
N LEU A 85 -0.59 -17.93 -14.47
CA LEU A 85 -0.93 -18.02 -15.89
C LEU A 85 -2.43 -17.96 -16.10
N ILE A 86 -3.20 -18.78 -15.36
CA ILE A 86 -4.66 -18.83 -15.45
C ILE A 86 -5.28 -17.49 -15.05
N LEU A 87 -4.87 -16.94 -13.89
CA LEU A 87 -5.41 -15.67 -13.42
C LEU A 87 -5.13 -14.52 -14.39
N GLN A 88 -3.90 -14.45 -14.92
CA GLN A 88 -3.52 -13.46 -15.93
C GLN A 88 -4.33 -13.65 -17.22
N GLY A 89 -4.56 -14.89 -17.64
CA GLY A 89 -5.41 -15.22 -18.79
C GLY A 89 -6.84 -14.75 -18.60
N ILE A 90 -7.45 -15.01 -17.45
CA ILE A 90 -8.83 -14.55 -17.13
C ILE A 90 -8.91 -13.03 -17.16
N ILE A 91 -7.94 -12.33 -16.55
CA ILE A 91 -7.89 -10.86 -16.57
C ILE A 91 -7.84 -10.37 -18.02
N LYS A 92 -7.00 -10.98 -18.85
CA LYS A 92 -6.86 -10.61 -20.27
C LYS A 92 -8.15 -10.86 -21.05
N VAL A 93 -8.81 -12.00 -20.86
CA VAL A 93 -10.11 -12.28 -21.48
C VAL A 93 -11.16 -11.22 -21.10
N CYS A 94 -11.22 -10.82 -19.83
CA CYS A 94 -12.12 -9.77 -19.38
C CYS A 94 -11.82 -8.40 -20.06
N GLU A 95 -10.56 -8.08 -20.30
CA GLU A 95 -10.16 -6.88 -21.06
C GLU A 95 -10.64 -6.94 -22.51
N GLU A 96 -10.36 -8.04 -23.21
CA GLU A 96 -10.75 -8.20 -24.62
C GLU A 96 -12.26 -8.13 -24.81
N ILE A 97 -13.04 -8.76 -23.92
CA ILE A 97 -14.50 -8.65 -23.90
C ILE A 97 -14.95 -7.20 -23.76
N SER A 98 -14.24 -6.40 -22.95
CA SER A 98 -14.60 -4.99 -22.75
C SER A 98 -14.40 -4.19 -24.02
N ILE A 99 -13.28 -4.39 -24.72
CA ILE A 99 -12.94 -3.68 -25.95
C ILE A 99 -13.96 -4.02 -27.04
N ASP A 100 -14.21 -5.32 -27.28
CA ASP A 100 -15.20 -5.78 -28.27
C ASP A 100 -16.61 -5.24 -28.01
N LEU A 101 -17.04 -5.20 -26.75
CA LEU A 101 -18.34 -4.62 -26.38
C LEU A 101 -18.39 -3.10 -26.58
N LEU A 102 -17.27 -2.40 -26.31
CA LEU A 102 -17.18 -0.95 -26.44
C LEU A 102 -17.24 -0.53 -27.91
N ASP A 103 -16.50 -1.22 -28.77
CA ASP A 103 -16.48 -0.99 -30.22
C ASP A 103 -17.87 -1.19 -30.82
N LYS A 104 -18.52 -2.33 -30.51
CA LYS A 104 -19.90 -2.61 -30.93
C LYS A 104 -20.93 -1.61 -30.42
N HIS A 105 -20.65 -0.95 -29.31
CA HIS A 105 -21.56 0.01 -28.70
C HIS A 105 -21.43 1.40 -29.31
N TYR A 106 -20.20 1.89 -29.51
CA TYR A 106 -19.95 3.20 -30.11
C TYR A 106 -20.21 3.26 -31.62
N GLU A 107 -20.17 2.12 -32.32
CA GLU A 107 -20.54 2.05 -33.74
C GLU A 107 -22.05 2.24 -33.99
N LYS A 108 -22.91 2.13 -32.95
CA LYS A 108 -24.36 2.30 -33.12
C LYS A 108 -24.76 3.77 -32.98
N GLU A 109 -25.11 4.40 -34.10
CA GLU A 109 -25.54 5.81 -34.16
C GLU A 109 -26.79 6.16 -33.31
N HIS A 110 -27.55 5.17 -32.81
CA HIS A 110 -28.87 5.39 -32.18
C HIS A 110 -29.12 4.62 -30.88
N VAL A 111 -28.16 4.63 -29.95
CA VAL A 111 -28.42 4.17 -28.57
C VAL A 111 -29.17 5.26 -27.80
N ASP A 112 -30.25 4.91 -27.10
CA ASP A 112 -30.95 5.84 -26.22
C ASP A 112 -30.09 6.29 -25.03
N GLU A 113 -30.32 7.50 -24.51
CA GLU A 113 -29.51 8.09 -23.44
C GLU A 113 -29.54 7.27 -22.13
N LYS A 114 -30.65 6.57 -21.83
CA LYS A 114 -30.74 5.75 -20.62
C LYS A 114 -29.84 4.53 -20.75
N SER A 115 -29.87 3.84 -21.88
CA SER A 115 -28.97 2.73 -22.18
C SER A 115 -27.50 3.15 -22.16
N LYS A 116 -27.17 4.33 -22.70
CA LYS A 116 -25.80 4.89 -22.61
C LYS A 116 -25.36 5.07 -21.17
N LEU A 117 -26.20 5.66 -20.33
CA LEU A 117 -25.89 5.85 -18.90
C LEU A 117 -25.68 4.50 -18.21
N ILE A 118 -26.62 3.56 -18.34
CA ILE A 118 -26.52 2.22 -17.75
C ILE A 118 -25.20 1.56 -18.14
N LEU A 119 -24.91 1.52 -19.44
CA LEU A 119 -23.70 0.88 -19.96
C LEU A 119 -22.43 1.60 -19.47
N SER A 120 -22.42 2.93 -19.43
CA SER A 120 -21.26 3.68 -18.91
C SER A 120 -20.91 3.31 -17.47
N VAL A 121 -21.93 3.13 -16.61
CA VAL A 121 -21.74 2.74 -15.21
C VAL A 121 -21.27 1.28 -15.11
N LEU A 122 -21.89 0.37 -15.86
CA LEU A 122 -21.49 -1.03 -15.88
C LEU A 122 -20.06 -1.22 -16.41
N PHE A 123 -19.69 -0.52 -17.48
CA PHE A 123 -18.32 -0.55 -18.02
C PHE A 123 -17.31 0.00 -17.02
N LYS A 124 -17.65 1.07 -16.29
CA LYS A 124 -16.77 1.61 -15.24
C LYS A 124 -16.53 0.61 -14.11
N LEU A 125 -17.59 -0.06 -13.64
CA LEU A 125 -17.47 -1.12 -12.63
C LEU A 125 -16.66 -2.32 -13.14
N HIS A 126 -16.86 -2.73 -14.38
CA HIS A 126 -16.12 -3.82 -15.01
C HIS A 126 -14.63 -3.47 -15.18
N SER A 127 -14.34 -2.27 -15.68
CA SER A 127 -12.96 -1.76 -15.82
C SER A 127 -12.26 -1.66 -14.47
N LYS A 128 -12.98 -1.24 -13.42
CA LYS A 128 -12.45 -1.24 -12.06
C LYS A 128 -12.18 -2.65 -11.56
N SER A 129 -13.04 -3.61 -11.88
CA SER A 129 -12.86 -5.02 -11.52
C SER A 129 -11.61 -5.61 -12.17
N ILE A 130 -11.35 -5.29 -13.44
CA ILE A 130 -10.10 -5.66 -14.13
C ILE A 130 -8.88 -5.04 -13.43
N GLN A 131 -8.94 -3.75 -13.08
CA GLN A 131 -7.84 -3.09 -12.36
C GLN A 131 -7.56 -3.78 -11.03
N VAL A 132 -8.58 -4.07 -10.23
CA VAL A 132 -8.44 -4.78 -8.95
C VAL A 132 -7.89 -6.20 -9.18
N GLY A 133 -8.32 -6.90 -10.23
CA GLY A 133 -7.74 -8.19 -10.62
C GLY A 133 -6.25 -8.12 -10.93
N LYS A 134 -5.79 -7.04 -11.59
CA LYS A 134 -4.35 -6.79 -11.81
C LYS A 134 -3.60 -6.49 -10.52
N GLU A 135 -4.17 -5.67 -9.63
CA GLU A 135 -3.60 -5.38 -8.31
C GLU A 135 -3.40 -6.67 -7.51
N VAL A 136 -4.44 -7.51 -7.49
CA VAL A 136 -4.42 -8.85 -6.93
C VAL A 136 -3.25 -9.68 -7.48
N LEU A 137 -3.10 -9.77 -8.81
CA LEU A 137 -2.05 -10.55 -9.45
C LEU A 137 -0.64 -10.03 -9.08
N VAL A 138 -0.46 -8.71 -9.06
CA VAL A 138 0.82 -8.07 -8.70
C VAL A 138 1.19 -8.33 -7.25
N LEU A 139 0.23 -8.23 -6.33
CA LEU A 139 0.43 -8.50 -4.90
C LEU A 139 0.81 -9.95 -4.68
N LEU A 140 0.12 -10.90 -5.33
CA LEU A 140 0.49 -12.31 -5.25
C LEU A 140 1.88 -12.58 -5.82
N LYS A 141 2.21 -12.06 -7.00
CA LYS A 141 3.56 -12.22 -7.60
C LYS A 141 4.67 -11.61 -6.75
N SER A 142 4.34 -10.71 -5.84
CA SER A 142 5.28 -10.05 -4.92
C SER A 142 5.31 -10.66 -3.52
N GLY A 143 4.49 -11.68 -3.22
CA GLY A 143 4.45 -12.34 -1.91
C GLY A 143 3.48 -11.75 -0.89
N TYR A 144 2.64 -10.78 -1.27
CA TYR A 144 1.71 -10.10 -0.36
C TYR A 144 0.33 -10.76 -0.38
N SER A 145 0.21 -11.97 0.19
CA SER A 145 -1.04 -12.76 0.18
C SER A 145 -2.20 -12.06 0.87
N ASP A 146 -1.98 -11.48 2.05
CA ASP A 146 -3.04 -10.83 2.82
C ASP A 146 -3.54 -9.56 2.12
N GLY A 147 -2.61 -8.81 1.51
CA GLY A 147 -2.93 -7.67 0.67
C GLY A 147 -3.75 -8.08 -0.56
N ALA A 148 -3.35 -9.17 -1.23
CA ALA A 148 -4.11 -9.71 -2.36
C ALA A 148 -5.52 -10.15 -1.92
N MET A 149 -5.65 -10.82 -0.78
CA MET A 149 -6.94 -11.25 -0.24
C MET A 149 -7.86 -10.06 0.07
N ALA A 150 -7.32 -8.98 0.60
CA ALA A 150 -8.07 -7.74 0.79
C ALA A 150 -8.62 -7.18 -0.53
N ARG A 151 -7.80 -7.19 -1.59
CA ARG A 151 -8.25 -6.77 -2.94
C ARG A 151 -9.26 -7.72 -3.55
N TRP A 152 -9.18 -9.03 -3.27
CA TRP A 152 -10.19 -10.01 -3.68
C TRP A 152 -11.57 -9.72 -3.08
N ARG A 153 -11.63 -9.27 -1.83
CA ARG A 153 -12.89 -8.83 -1.21
C ARG A 153 -13.47 -7.63 -1.94
N SER A 154 -12.65 -6.62 -2.26
CA SER A 154 -13.09 -5.49 -3.07
C SER A 154 -13.56 -5.90 -4.47
N LEU A 155 -12.90 -6.88 -5.11
CA LEU A 155 -13.34 -7.44 -6.38
C LEU A 155 -14.71 -8.13 -6.26
N HIS A 156 -14.94 -8.88 -5.17
CA HIS A 156 -16.22 -9.49 -4.90
C HIS A 156 -17.33 -8.45 -4.72
N GLU A 157 -17.08 -7.40 -3.94
CA GLU A 157 -18.02 -6.28 -3.75
C GLU A 157 -18.39 -5.63 -5.09
N LEU A 158 -17.41 -5.31 -5.93
CA LEU A 158 -17.63 -4.76 -7.28
C LEU A 158 -18.50 -5.69 -8.14
N ASN A 159 -18.25 -7.00 -8.09
CA ASN A 159 -19.05 -7.99 -8.83
C ASN A 159 -20.49 -8.07 -8.32
N VAL A 160 -20.71 -7.99 -7.00
CA VAL A 160 -22.06 -7.96 -6.41
C VAL A 160 -22.81 -6.70 -6.86
N ILE A 161 -22.16 -5.54 -6.85
CA ILE A 161 -22.75 -4.29 -7.34
C ILE A 161 -23.08 -4.42 -8.83
N PHE A 162 -22.13 -4.86 -9.66
CA PHE A 162 -22.34 -5.06 -11.10
C PHE A 162 -23.53 -5.98 -11.39
N LYS A 163 -23.61 -7.13 -10.72
CA LYS A 163 -24.72 -8.08 -10.85
C LYS A 163 -26.05 -7.48 -10.44
N THR A 164 -26.06 -6.68 -9.38
CA THR A 164 -27.27 -6.02 -8.90
C THR A 164 -27.77 -5.01 -9.93
N LEU A 165 -26.88 -4.15 -10.44
CA LEU A 165 -27.24 -3.13 -11.43
C LEU A 165 -27.61 -3.73 -12.80
N SER A 166 -27.08 -4.90 -13.15
CA SER A 166 -27.39 -5.58 -14.42
C SER A 166 -28.52 -6.62 -14.32
N TYR A 167 -29.11 -6.83 -13.14
CA TYR A 167 -30.05 -7.93 -12.87
C TYR A 167 -31.23 -8.01 -13.85
N LYS A 168 -31.79 -6.85 -14.25
CA LYS A 168 -32.88 -6.74 -15.23
C LYS A 168 -32.49 -5.91 -16.44
N PHE A 169 -31.27 -6.06 -16.95
CA PHE A 169 -30.73 -5.23 -18.04
C PHE A 169 -31.64 -5.04 -19.27
N LYS A 170 -32.53 -5.99 -19.58
CA LYS A 170 -33.51 -5.87 -20.69
C LYS A 170 -34.65 -4.88 -20.41
N ASP A 171 -34.96 -4.63 -19.15
CA ASP A 171 -35.91 -3.62 -18.70
C ASP A 171 -35.16 -2.31 -18.46
N ILE A 172 -35.08 -1.48 -19.51
CA ILE A 172 -34.27 -0.26 -19.51
C ILE A 172 -34.77 0.76 -18.49
N GLU A 173 -36.09 0.90 -18.32
CA GLU A 173 -36.66 1.86 -17.36
C GLU A 173 -36.32 1.47 -15.92
N PHE A 174 -36.56 0.21 -15.55
CA PHE A 174 -36.20 -0.29 -14.22
C PHE A 174 -34.69 -0.20 -13.97
N THR A 175 -33.89 -0.61 -14.95
CA THR A 175 -32.42 -0.64 -14.82
C THR A 175 -31.86 0.78 -14.71
N HIS A 176 -32.40 1.72 -15.49
CA HIS A 176 -32.02 3.12 -15.42
C HIS A 176 -32.34 3.70 -14.04
N ASP A 177 -33.55 3.50 -13.51
CA ASP A 177 -33.91 3.96 -12.15
C ASP A 177 -32.93 3.41 -11.10
N LEU A 178 -32.63 2.12 -11.15
CA LEU A 178 -31.71 1.48 -10.23
C LEU A 178 -30.28 2.06 -10.33
N VAL A 179 -29.79 2.28 -11.55
CA VAL A 179 -28.46 2.89 -11.81
C VAL A 179 -28.43 4.34 -11.35
N SER A 180 -29.47 5.14 -11.64
CA SER A 180 -29.56 6.53 -11.18
C SER A 180 -29.51 6.60 -9.66
N ARG A 181 -30.26 5.74 -8.95
CA ARG A 181 -30.23 5.67 -7.49
C ARG A 181 -28.85 5.29 -6.93
N PHE A 182 -28.13 4.40 -7.63
CA PHE A 182 -26.76 4.04 -7.26
C PHE A 182 -25.80 5.23 -7.42
N LEU A 183 -25.95 6.02 -8.49
CA LEU A 183 -25.16 7.25 -8.69
C LEU A 183 -25.50 8.31 -7.64
N ASP A 184 -26.79 8.55 -7.38
CA ASP A 184 -27.25 9.54 -6.40
C ASP A 184 -26.79 9.20 -4.98
N TYR A 185 -26.57 7.92 -4.68
CA TYR A 185 -26.09 7.49 -3.38
C TYR A 185 -24.71 8.08 -3.02
N SER A 186 -23.84 8.41 -3.99
CA SER A 186 -22.56 9.06 -3.68
C SER A 186 -22.73 10.44 -3.04
N GLU A 187 -23.77 11.18 -3.41
CA GLU A 187 -24.06 12.47 -2.78
C GLU A 187 -24.62 12.28 -1.36
N ILE A 188 -25.38 11.20 -1.13
CA ILE A 188 -25.85 10.84 0.21
C ILE A 188 -24.66 10.49 1.12
N GLU A 189 -23.69 9.71 0.65
CA GLU A 189 -22.48 9.40 1.42
C GLU A 189 -21.66 10.65 1.73
N ARG A 190 -21.43 11.52 0.74
CA ARG A 190 -20.73 12.79 0.95
C ARG A 190 -21.39 13.63 2.05
N ILE A 191 -22.73 13.72 2.05
CA ILE A 191 -23.47 14.43 3.09
C ILE A 191 -23.26 13.76 4.47
N LYS A 192 -23.32 12.43 4.56
CA LYS A 192 -23.07 11.69 5.82
C LYS A 192 -21.64 11.89 6.34
N GLU A 193 -20.65 11.93 5.46
CA GLU A 193 -19.26 12.22 5.82
C GLU A 193 -19.12 13.62 6.39
N ILE A 194 -19.73 14.64 5.77
CA ILE A 194 -19.74 16.01 6.27
C ILE A 194 -20.35 16.08 7.68
N TYR A 195 -21.48 15.41 7.91
CA TYR A 195 -22.10 15.37 9.24
C TYR A 195 -21.22 14.67 10.28
N THR A 196 -20.57 13.57 9.91
CA THR A 196 -19.63 12.86 10.78
C THR A 196 -18.43 13.75 11.12
N TYR A 197 -17.88 14.44 10.13
CA TYR A 197 -16.78 15.37 10.32
C TYR A 197 -17.13 16.51 11.27
N LYS A 198 -18.29 17.17 11.08
CA LYS A 198 -18.77 18.23 11.99
C LYS A 198 -18.93 17.75 13.43
N LYS A 199 -19.48 16.55 13.63
CA LYS A 199 -19.59 15.93 14.97
C LYS A 199 -18.22 15.65 15.60
N ALA A 200 -17.24 15.23 14.81
CA ALA A 200 -15.90 14.91 15.29
C ALA A 200 -15.06 16.16 15.60
N THR A 201 -15.33 17.28 14.92
CA THR A 201 -14.54 18.52 15.06
C THR A 201 -15.10 19.54 16.04
N ASN A 202 -16.28 19.31 16.64
CA ASN A 202 -16.93 20.23 17.60
C ASN A 202 -16.86 21.71 17.18
N VAL A 203 -17.22 21.97 15.92
CA VAL A 203 -17.70 23.29 15.44
C VAL A 203 -19.14 23.12 14.99
#